data_AF-A0A928QN35-F1
#
_entry.id   AF-A0A928QN35-F1
#
_cell.length_a   1.000
_cell.length_b   1.000
_cell.length_c   1.000
_cell.angle_alpha   90.00
_cell.angle_beta   90.00
_cell.angle_gamma   90.00
#
_symmetry.space_group_name_H-M   'P 1'
#
loop_
_entity.id
_entity.type
_entity.pdbx_description
1 polymer ?
#
loop_
_entity_poly.entity_id
_entity_poly.type
_entity_poly.pdbx_seq_one_letter_code
_entity_poly.pdbx_strand_id
1 'polypeptide(L)'
;MANHGKYYIAVRLLLLKQYLEANAGRTRIVKRRELEDRLKEHDMPVEKKTLYADFAALGDVCGLQLEYNVHKKGYRLLNPPFEPNELRLLVDSVQSSKFITREKARELTTKLKRFAGKDTVECFYNKKQEAYHQDFS
;
A
#
# COMPACT_ATOMS: atom_id res chain seq x y z
N MET A 1 10.26 24.38 11.14
CA MET A 1 8.90 23.88 11.46
C MET A 1 8.03 24.04 10.25
N ALA A 2 7.48 22.95 9.71
CA ALA A 2 6.66 23.03 8.52
C ALA A 2 5.31 23.68 8.86
N ASN A 3 5.08 24.89 8.35
CA ASN A 3 3.84 25.62 8.57
C ASN A 3 2.76 25.06 7.65
N HIS A 4 2.08 24.01 8.12
CA HIS A 4 0.95 23.42 7.42
C HIS A 4 -0.36 24.17 7.69
N GLY A 5 -0.32 25.42 8.18
CA GLY A 5 -1.43 26.13 8.84
C GLY A 5 -2.85 25.87 8.31
N LYS A 6 -3.07 25.95 6.99
CA LYS A 6 -4.38 25.64 6.38
C LYS A 6 -4.55 24.18 5.93
N TYR A 7 -3.45 23.48 5.65
CA TYR A 7 -3.44 22.15 5.04
C TYR A 7 -3.08 21.03 6.01
N TYR A 8 -2.97 21.31 7.31
CA TYR A 8 -2.50 20.35 8.32
C TYR A 8 -3.25 19.02 8.26
N ILE A 9 -4.58 19.07 8.22
CA ILE A 9 -5.43 17.89 8.15
C ILE A 9 -5.22 17.15 6.81
N ALA A 10 -5.20 17.88 5.68
CA ALA A 10 -5.04 17.28 4.36
C ALA A 10 -3.69 16.56 4.22
N VAL A 11 -2.60 17.19 4.68
CA VAL A 11 -1.25 16.61 4.67
C VAL A 11 -1.20 15.38 5.57
N ARG A 12 -1.80 15.44 6.77
CA ARG A 12 -1.88 14.30 7.69
C ARG A 12 -2.61 13.11 7.07
N LEU A 13 -3.78 13.34 6.48
CA LEU A 13 -4.57 12.29 5.82
C LEU A 13 -3.79 11.68 4.64
N LEU A 14 -3.11 12.51 3.85
CA LEU A 14 -2.28 12.04 2.75
C LEU A 14 -1.15 11.13 3.23
N LEU A 15 -0.44 11.52 4.29
CA LEU A 15 0.63 10.72 4.88
C LEU A 15 0.12 9.36 5.39
N LEU A 16 -1.01 9.36 6.10
CA LEU A 16 -1.65 8.13 6.57
C LEU A 16 -2.08 7.23 5.41
N LYS A 17 -2.73 7.79 4.38
CA LYS A 17 -3.16 7.06 3.18
C LYS A 17 -1.97 6.39 2.50
N GLN A 18 -0.93 7.16 2.18
CA GLN A 18 0.27 6.64 1.52
C GLN A 18 0.94 5.54 2.33
N TYR A 19 1.01 5.69 3.66
CA TYR A 19 1.59 4.67 4.51
C TYR A 19 0.73 3.40 4.53
N LEU A 20 -0.59 3.52 4.67
CA LEU A 20 -1.51 2.38 4.68
C LEU A 20 -1.50 1.63 3.35
N GLU A 21 -1.60 2.32 2.22
CA GLU A 21 -1.55 1.68 0.89
C GLU A 21 -0.22 0.99 0.60
N ALA A 22 0.89 1.55 1.10
CA ALA A 22 2.19 0.95 0.91
C ALA A 22 2.44 -0.27 1.82
N ASN A 23 1.86 -0.30 3.02
CA ASN A 23 2.32 -1.20 4.08
C ASN A 23 1.23 -2.11 4.66
N ALA A 24 -0.04 -1.77 4.55
CA ALA A 24 -1.14 -2.62 5.00
C ALA A 24 -1.68 -3.41 3.81
N GLY A 25 -1.91 -4.70 4.00
CA GLY A 25 -2.38 -5.55 2.92
C GLY A 25 -2.57 -6.99 3.36
N ARG A 26 -2.38 -7.92 2.43
CA ARG A 26 -2.77 -9.32 2.61
C ARG A 26 -1.92 -10.03 3.66
N THR A 27 -0.61 -9.75 3.70
CA THR A 27 0.31 -10.44 4.61
C THR A 27 0.72 -9.55 5.78
N ARG A 28 0.72 -8.23 5.59
CA ARG A 28 1.13 -7.26 6.59
C ARG A 28 -0.04 -6.48 7.21
N ILE A 29 0.04 -6.38 8.53
CA ILE A 29 -0.83 -5.55 9.36
C ILE A 29 -0.03 -4.33 9.82
N VAL A 30 -0.66 -3.15 9.80
CA VAL A 30 -0.08 -1.90 10.30
C VAL A 30 -0.64 -1.61 11.69
N LYS A 31 0.24 -1.47 12.69
CA LYS A 31 -0.18 -1.12 14.04
C LYS A 31 -0.43 0.38 14.17
N ARG A 32 -1.29 0.76 15.12
CA ARG A 32 -1.55 2.17 15.44
C ARG A 32 -0.27 2.95 15.78
N ARG A 33 0.62 2.35 16.56
CA ARG A 33 1.90 2.96 16.94
C ARG A 33 2.76 3.30 15.72
N GLU A 34 2.78 2.44 14.70
CA GLU A 34 3.52 2.74 13.46
C GLU A 34 2.98 4.00 12.77
N LEU A 35 1.67 4.24 12.83
CA LEU A 35 1.04 5.44 12.26
C LEU A 35 1.34 6.67 13.11
N GLU A 36 1.30 6.54 14.43
CA GLU A 36 1.64 7.62 15.38
C GLU A 36 3.12 8.03 15.22
N ASP A 37 4.03 7.05 15.19
CA ASP A 37 5.47 7.26 14.97
C ASP A 37 5.72 7.90 13.61
N ARG A 38 5.05 7.40 12.56
CA ARG A 38 5.13 7.96 11.22
C ARG A 38 4.69 9.42 11.19
N LEU A 39 3.59 9.78 11.84
CA LEU A 39 3.15 11.17 11.89
C LEU A 39 4.09 12.05 12.72
N LYS A 40 4.68 11.50 13.78
CA LYS A 40 5.68 12.19 14.60
C LYS A 40 6.97 12.51 13.82
N GLU A 41 7.41 11.63 12.92
CA GLU A 41 8.53 11.90 12.00
C GLU A 41 8.31 13.11 11.09
N HIS A 42 7.04 13.49 10.86
CA HIS A 42 6.67 14.66 10.06
C HIS A 42 6.22 15.86 10.92
N ASP A 43 6.57 15.88 12.23
CA ASP A 43 6.16 16.92 13.17
C ASP A 43 4.62 17.08 13.30
N MET A 44 3.85 16.00 13.08
CA MET A 44 2.39 15.98 13.11
C MET A 44 1.81 15.02 14.18
N PRO A 45 2.24 15.09 15.45
CA PRO A 45 1.70 14.19 16.47
C PRO A 45 0.17 14.36 16.60
N VAL A 46 -0.52 13.24 16.78
CA VAL A 46 -1.98 13.23 16.98
C VAL A 46 -2.37 12.33 18.12
N GLU A 47 -3.50 12.68 18.74
CA GLU A 47 -4.12 11.82 19.73
C GLU A 47 -4.82 10.62 19.08
N LYS A 48 -4.97 9.54 19.85
CA LYS A 48 -5.68 8.33 19.45
C LYS A 48 -7.09 8.62 18.91
N LYS A 49 -7.82 9.56 19.52
CA LYS A 49 -9.17 9.95 19.09
C LYS A 49 -9.15 10.60 17.70
N THR A 50 -8.18 11.48 17.46
CA THR A 50 -7.98 12.14 16.16
C THR A 50 -7.66 11.13 15.08
N LEU A 51 -6.81 10.14 15.37
CA LEU A 51 -6.46 9.10 14.39
C LEU A 51 -7.68 8.27 13.96
N TYR A 52 -8.63 8.00 14.86
CA TYR A 52 -9.86 7.32 14.50
C TYR A 52 -10.79 8.18 13.64
N ALA A 53 -10.87 9.48 13.91
CA ALA A 53 -11.58 10.41 13.04
C ALA A 53 -10.91 10.47 11.64
N ASP A 54 -9.58 10.43 11.59
CA ASP A 54 -8.84 10.36 10.32
C ASP A 54 -9.13 9.07 9.55
N PHE A 55 -9.25 7.91 10.21
CA PHE A 55 -9.64 6.66 9.54
C PHE A 55 -11.06 6.74 8.95
N ALA A 56 -12.00 7.35 9.67
CA ALA A 56 -13.34 7.58 9.14
C ALA A 56 -13.28 8.49 7.90
N ALA A 57 -12.55 9.61 7.97
CA ALA A 57 -12.37 10.51 6.83
C ALA A 57 -11.68 9.83 5.62
N LEU A 58 -10.69 8.97 5.86
CA LEU A 58 -10.05 8.17 4.80
C LEU A 58 -11.02 7.17 4.15
N GLY A 59 -11.92 6.58 4.94
CA GLY A 59 -13.00 5.74 4.43
C GLY A 59 -13.99 6.53 3.58
N ASP A 60 -14.54 7.61 4.13
CA ASP A 60 -15.62 8.38 3.51
C ASP A 60 -15.18 9.16 2.28
N VAL A 61 -13.98 9.76 2.32
CA VAL A 61 -13.49 10.67 1.26
C VAL A 61 -12.58 9.96 0.27
N CYS A 62 -11.72 9.05 0.73
CA CYS A 62 -10.74 8.36 -0.12
C CYS A 62 -11.16 6.93 -0.49
N GLY A 63 -12.28 6.43 0.04
CA GLY A 63 -12.75 5.07 -0.22
C GLY A 63 -11.87 3.98 0.40
N LEU A 64 -11.06 4.31 1.41
CA LEU A 64 -10.09 3.37 2.00
C LEU A 64 -10.81 2.37 2.93
N GLN A 65 -10.68 1.07 2.66
CA GLN A 65 -11.35 0.03 3.46
C GLN A 65 -10.36 -0.61 4.43
N LEU A 66 -10.42 -0.18 5.70
CA LEU A 66 -9.57 -0.70 6.77
C LEU A 66 -10.32 -1.69 7.66
N GLU A 67 -9.73 -2.86 7.85
CA GLU A 67 -10.20 -3.87 8.79
C GLU A 67 -9.25 -3.96 9.99
N TYR A 68 -9.79 -3.94 11.21
CA TYR A 68 -8.99 -4.16 12.40
C TYR A 68 -8.85 -5.66 12.72
N ASN A 69 -7.62 -6.17 12.68
CA ASN A 69 -7.31 -7.52 13.10
C ASN A 69 -7.09 -7.56 14.63
N VAL A 70 -8.00 -8.24 15.34
CA VAL A 70 -8.00 -8.33 16.82
C VAL A 70 -6.77 -9.08 17.35
N HIS A 71 -6.36 -10.16 16.69
CA HIS A 71 -5.24 -11.01 17.14
C HIS A 71 -3.88 -10.30 16.97
N LYS A 72 -3.64 -9.69 15.80
CA LYS A 72 -2.41 -8.96 15.49
C LYS A 72 -2.42 -7.51 16.00
N LYS A 73 -3.56 -7.03 16.51
CA LYS A 73 -3.79 -5.68 17.05
C LYS A 73 -3.39 -4.55 16.08
N GLY A 74 -3.90 -4.60 14.86
CA GLY A 74 -3.62 -3.57 13.86
C GLY A 74 -4.56 -3.62 12.66
N TYR A 75 -4.27 -2.81 11.66
CA TYR A 75 -5.12 -2.55 10.50
C TYR A 75 -4.63 -3.26 9.25
N ARG A 76 -5.58 -3.83 8.52
CA ARG A 76 -5.42 -4.42 7.19
C ARG A 76 -6.13 -3.53 6.17
N LEU A 77 -5.52 -3.32 5.02
CA LEU A 77 -6.18 -2.70 3.87
C LEU A 77 -6.87 -3.79 3.05
N LEU A 78 -8.17 -3.63 2.78
CA LEU A 78 -8.98 -4.59 2.03
C LEU A 78 -9.03 -4.31 0.54
N ASN A 79 -8.78 -3.06 0.15
CA ASN A 79 -8.80 -2.60 -1.24
C ASN A 79 -7.48 -1.92 -1.61
N PRO A 80 -6.37 -2.67 -1.69
CA PRO A 80 -5.10 -2.11 -2.17
C PRO A 80 -5.25 -1.60 -3.62
N PRO A 81 -4.38 -0.68 -4.08
CA PRO A 81 -4.43 -0.16 -5.46
C PRO A 81 -4.38 -1.23 -6.54
N PHE A 82 -3.68 -2.34 -6.26
CA PHE A 82 -3.65 -3.54 -7.07
C PHE A 82 -3.65 -4.76 -6.15
N GLU A 83 -4.43 -5.78 -6.50
CA GLU A 83 -4.25 -7.11 -5.96
C GLU A 83 -3.03 -7.81 -6.60
N PRO A 84 -2.39 -8.79 -5.93
CA PRO A 84 -1.19 -9.43 -6.46
C PRO A 84 -1.38 -10.13 -7.81
N ASN A 85 -2.57 -10.67 -8.07
CA ASN A 85 -2.93 -11.29 -9.35
C ASN A 85 -3.14 -10.25 -10.46
N GLU A 86 -3.75 -9.11 -10.15
CA GLU A 86 -3.93 -7.99 -11.09
C GLU A 86 -2.58 -7.40 -11.48
N LEU A 87 -1.69 -7.17 -10.50
CA LEU A 87 -0.33 -6.71 -10.76
C LEU A 87 0.42 -7.70 -11.67
N ARG A 88 0.26 -9.01 -11.44
CA ARG A 88 0.86 -10.04 -12.30
C ARG A 88 0.33 -9.98 -13.72
N LEU A 89 -0.98 -9.93 -13.89
CA LEU A 89 -1.62 -9.82 -15.20
C LEU A 89 -1.11 -8.61 -16.00
N LEU A 90 -0.99 -7.45 -15.34
CA LEU A 90 -0.48 -6.23 -15.96
C LEU A 90 1.00 -6.36 -16.36
N VAL A 91 1.83 -6.91 -15.47
CA VAL A 91 3.26 -7.14 -15.74
C VAL A 91 3.44 -8.10 -16.91
N ASP A 92 2.71 -9.21 -16.93
CA ASP A 92 2.80 -10.24 -17.97
C ASP A 92 2.32 -9.69 -19.33
N SER A 93 1.28 -8.86 -19.32
CA SER A 93 0.76 -8.18 -20.52
C SER A 93 1.77 -7.19 -21.10
N VAL A 94 2.44 -6.40 -20.25
CA VAL A 94 3.49 -5.47 -20.69
C VAL A 94 4.71 -6.22 -21.22
N GLN A 95 5.10 -7.33 -20.59
CA GLN A 95 6.28 -8.11 -21.00
C GLN A 95 6.05 -8.97 -22.24
N SER A 96 4.80 -9.41 -22.49
CA SER A 96 4.43 -10.19 -23.68
C SER A 96 4.07 -9.35 -24.91
N SER A 97 3.98 -8.01 -24.75
CA SER A 97 3.62 -7.11 -25.84
C SER A 97 4.66 -7.13 -26.98
N LYS A 98 4.21 -7.43 -28.20
CA LYS A 98 5.04 -7.45 -29.41
C LYS A 98 5.53 -6.06 -29.84
N PHE A 99 4.91 -5.00 -29.33
CA PHE A 99 5.20 -3.60 -29.70
C PHE A 99 6.17 -2.90 -28.74
N ILE A 100 6.45 -3.50 -27.58
CA ILE A 100 7.27 -2.89 -26.54
C ILE A 100 8.64 -3.56 -26.53
N THR A 101 9.70 -2.75 -26.57
CA THR A 101 11.08 -3.29 -26.46
C THR A 101 11.30 -3.90 -25.07
N ARG A 102 12.22 -4.87 -24.96
CA ARG A 102 12.55 -5.48 -23.66
C ARG A 102 12.97 -4.46 -22.60
N GLU A 103 13.71 -3.44 -23.01
CA GLU A 103 14.13 -2.35 -22.12
C GLU A 103 12.92 -1.55 -21.62
N LYS A 104 12.02 -1.16 -22.54
CA LYS A 104 10.83 -0.39 -22.17
C LYS A 104 9.85 -1.20 -21.31
N ALA A 105 9.70 -2.49 -21.58
CA ALA A 105 8.88 -3.40 -20.78
C ALA A 105 9.40 -3.53 -19.35
N ARG A 106 10.73 -3.57 -19.15
CA ARG A 106 11.36 -3.56 -17.81
C ARG A 106 11.10 -2.24 -17.09
N GLU A 107 11.26 -1.11 -17.76
CA GLU A 107 10.98 0.22 -17.20
C GLU A 107 9.51 0.33 -16.73
N LEU A 108 8.57 -0.09 -17.58
CA LEU A 108 7.14 -0.07 -17.27
C LEU A 108 6.79 -1.04 -16.14
N THR A 109 7.39 -2.22 -16.11
CA THR A 109 7.24 -3.18 -14.99
C THR A 109 7.65 -2.54 -13.67
N THR A 110 8.78 -1.84 -13.65
CA THR A 110 9.27 -1.14 -12.44
C THR A 110 8.33 -0.02 -12.01
N LYS A 111 7.80 0.75 -12.96
CA LYS A 111 6.81 1.81 -12.69
C LYS A 111 5.50 1.23 -12.12
N LEU A 112 4.97 0.16 -12.71
CA LEU A 112 3.76 -0.51 -12.21
C LEU A 112 3.94 -1.00 -10.77
N LYS A 113 5.06 -1.67 -10.48
CA LYS A 113 5.39 -2.11 -9.11
C LYS A 113 5.49 -0.96 -8.12
N ARG A 114 5.93 0.23 -8.54
CA ARG A 114 6.00 1.42 -7.67
C ARG A 114 4.61 1.97 -7.31
N PHE A 115 3.63 1.82 -8.20
CA PHE A 115 2.24 2.21 -7.92
C PHE A 115 1.47 1.16 -7.13
N ALA A 116 1.96 -0.07 -7.07
CA ALA A 116 1.44 -1.08 -6.16
C ALA A 116 1.96 -0.87 -4.73
N GLY A 117 1.18 -1.34 -3.74
CA GLY A 117 1.60 -1.39 -2.35
C GLY A 117 2.81 -2.31 -2.16
N LYS A 118 3.68 -2.03 -1.19
CA LYS A 118 4.87 -2.89 -0.92
C LYS A 118 4.44 -4.31 -0.55
N ASP A 119 3.37 -4.44 0.22
CA ASP A 119 2.74 -5.74 0.56
C ASP A 119 2.30 -6.51 -0.71
N THR A 120 1.62 -5.83 -1.64
CA THR A 120 1.22 -6.42 -2.93
C THR A 120 2.44 -6.89 -3.73
N VAL A 121 3.50 -6.07 -3.79
CA VAL A 121 4.73 -6.40 -4.51
C VAL A 121 5.47 -7.58 -3.87
N GLU A 122 5.49 -7.66 -2.55
CA GLU A 122 6.05 -8.80 -1.81
C GLU A 122 5.27 -10.09 -2.12
N CYS A 123 3.93 -10.03 -2.08
CA CYS A 123 3.07 -11.14 -2.50
C CYS A 123 3.30 -11.55 -3.96
N PHE A 124 3.55 -10.59 -4.86
CA PHE A 124 3.88 -10.84 -6.26
C PHE A 124 5.16 -11.68 -6.41
N TYR A 125 6.18 -11.46 -5.57
CA TYR A 125 7.42 -12.25 -5.61
C TYR A 125 7.25 -13.64 -4.97
N ASN A 126 6.54 -13.75 -3.85
CA ASN A 126 6.36 -15.02 -3.15
C ASN A 126 5.61 -16.05 -4.01
N LYS A 127 4.54 -15.62 -4.69
CA LYS A 127 3.82 -16.47 -5.65
C LYS A 127 4.60 -16.82 -6.91
N LYS A 128 5.72 -16.13 -7.20
CA LYS A 128 6.58 -16.51 -8.32
C LYS A 128 7.36 -17.77 -7.95
N GLN A 129 7.80 -17.89 -6.69
CA GLN A 129 8.56 -19.06 -6.22
C GLN A 129 7.68 -20.32 -6.13
N GLU A 130 6.43 -20.18 -5.69
CA GLU A 130 5.48 -21.31 -5.59
C GLU A 130 5.16 -21.96 -6.96
N ALA A 131 5.06 -21.16 -8.03
CA ALA A 131 4.81 -21.69 -9.37
C ALA A 131 6.00 -22.50 -9.92
N TYR A 132 7.24 -22.14 -9.59
CA TYR A 132 8.43 -22.91 -10.00
C TYR A 132 8.56 -24.26 -9.27
N HIS A 133 7.88 -24.44 -8.13
CA HIS A 133 7.88 -25.71 -7.41
C HIS A 133 6.78 -26.69 -7.84
N GLN A 134 5.76 -26.22 -8.59
CA GLN A 134 4.69 -27.09 -9.10
C GLN A 134 4.97 -27.65 -10.51
N ASP A 135 5.93 -27.09 -11.24
CA ASP A 135 6.33 -27.58 -12.58
C ASP A 135 7.50 -28.59 -12.55
N PHE A 136 7.98 -28.98 -11.35
CA PHE A 136 9.09 -29.93 -11.16
C PHE A 136 8.78 -31.02 -10.11
N SER A 137 7.55 -31.51 -10.05
CA SER A 137 7.18 -32.73 -9.29
C SER A 137 6.32 -33.67 -10.13
#